data_AF-A0A3G2IJV5-F1
#
_entry.id   AF-A0A3G2IJV5-F1
#
_cell.length_a   1.000
_cell.length_b   1.000
_cell.length_c   1.000
_cell.angle_alpha   90.00
_cell.angle_beta   90.00
_cell.angle_gamma   90.00
#
_symmetry.space_group_name_H-M   'P 1'
#
loop_
_entity.id
_entity.type
_entity.pdbx_description
1 polymer ?
#
loop_
_entity_poly.entity_id
_entity_poly.type
_entity_poly.pdbx_seq_one_letter_code
_entity_poly.pdbx_strand_id
1 'polypeptide(L)'
;MAFILFRYMFSVIFKNDEHLKKEAKNKVSLFQYLYNSQHLDKIYNESCDDFQQATPRDEFLSFMNGKMEVFGEFEHSTLLYSNVINSKKIILSYRTTYKHYSLIEEFIYNYNNKKDLCLQSFYIDDSGKRGNVIKLK
;
A
#
# COMPACT_ATOMS: atom_id res chain seq x y z
N MET A 1 46.83 -28.28 -7.87
CA MET A 1 45.68 -27.74 -8.62
C MET A 1 44.85 -26.92 -7.65
N ALA A 2 44.83 -25.60 -7.80
CA ALA A 2 44.06 -24.71 -6.95
C ALA A 2 42.70 -24.48 -7.63
N PHE A 3 41.62 -24.91 -6.97
CA PHE A 3 40.25 -24.57 -7.38
C PHE A 3 40.00 -23.10 -7.05
N ILE A 4 40.13 -22.22 -8.04
CA ILE A 4 39.61 -20.86 -7.97
C ILE A 4 38.10 -20.98 -8.10
N LEU A 5 37.40 -21.11 -6.96
CA LEU A 5 35.95 -21.03 -6.91
C LEU A 5 35.51 -19.61 -7.29
N PHE A 6 34.84 -19.54 -8.44
CA PHE A 6 34.15 -18.40 -9.03
C PHE A 6 33.28 -17.66 -7.98
N ARG A 7 33.86 -16.69 -7.25
CA ARG A 7 33.11 -15.69 -6.47
C ARG A 7 32.74 -14.52 -7.37
N TYR A 8 31.84 -14.73 -8.31
CA TYR A 8 31.26 -13.65 -9.14
C TYR A 8 29.78 -13.90 -9.42
N MET A 9 28.97 -14.11 -8.36
CA MET A 9 27.51 -14.26 -8.52
C MET A 9 26.73 -13.73 -7.30
N PHE A 10 27.04 -12.53 -6.77
CA PHE A 10 26.18 -11.92 -5.72
C PHE A 10 26.16 -10.38 -5.71
N SER A 11 26.21 -9.73 -6.88
CA SER A 11 26.11 -8.26 -6.96
C SER A 11 24.99 -7.71 -7.84
N VAL A 12 24.04 -8.55 -8.29
CA VAL A 12 22.93 -8.12 -9.19
C VAL A 12 21.59 -7.93 -8.46
N ILE A 13 21.54 -8.05 -7.13
CA ILE A 13 20.29 -7.92 -6.37
C ILE A 13 20.44 -6.73 -5.40
N PHE A 14 19.35 -5.97 -5.22
CA PHE A 14 19.08 -4.93 -4.20
C PHE A 14 19.15 -3.44 -4.55
N LYS A 15 19.65 -2.99 -5.72
CA LYS A 15 19.55 -1.55 -6.06
C LYS A 15 18.17 -1.11 -6.54
N ASN A 16 17.43 -2.01 -7.20
CA ASN A 16 16.13 -1.66 -7.79
C ASN A 16 15.03 -1.59 -6.73
N ASP A 17 15.04 -2.49 -5.74
CA ASP A 17 13.93 -2.63 -4.79
C ASP A 17 13.70 -1.38 -3.92
N GLU A 18 14.76 -0.65 -3.54
CA GLU A 18 14.60 0.60 -2.78
C GLU A 18 13.91 1.69 -3.60
N HIS A 19 14.19 1.78 -4.90
CA HIS A 19 13.47 2.69 -5.80
C HIS A 19 12.00 2.31 -5.90
N LEU A 20 11.69 1.03 -6.10
CA LEU A 20 10.31 0.52 -6.18
C LEU A 20 9.54 0.77 -4.88
N LYS A 21 10.18 0.54 -3.72
CA LYS A 21 9.60 0.87 -2.42
C LYS A 21 9.34 2.36 -2.28
N LYS A 22 10.25 3.23 -2.73
CA LYS A 22 10.08 4.69 -2.67
C LYS A 22 8.89 5.14 -3.53
N GLU A 23 8.77 4.61 -4.74
CA GLU A 23 7.63 4.87 -5.63
C GLU A 23 6.31 4.45 -4.97
N ALA A 24 6.24 3.24 -4.41
CA ALA A 24 5.06 2.75 -3.71
C ALA A 24 4.72 3.59 -2.47
N LYS A 25 5.72 4.04 -1.70
CA LYS A 25 5.49 4.95 -0.55
C LYS A 25 4.88 6.27 -1.02
N ASN A 26 5.33 6.83 -2.14
CA ASN A 26 4.72 8.04 -2.72
C ASN A 26 3.26 7.81 -3.12
N LYS A 27 2.91 6.63 -3.67
CA LYS A 27 1.52 6.27 -3.97
C LYS A 27 0.66 6.17 -2.71
N VAL A 28 1.20 5.63 -1.60
CA VAL A 28 0.50 5.66 -0.30
C VAL A 28 0.28 7.08 0.20
N SER A 29 1.28 7.96 0.08
CA SER A 29 1.11 9.38 0.44
C SER A 29 0.06 10.07 -0.42
N LEU A 30 0.00 9.78 -1.73
CA LEU A 30 -1.06 10.26 -2.62
C LEU A 30 -2.42 9.73 -2.19
N PHE A 31 -2.56 8.44 -1.90
CA PHE A 31 -3.79 7.84 -1.39
C PHE A 31 -4.30 8.58 -0.16
N GLN A 32 -3.43 8.80 0.83
CA GLN A 32 -3.76 9.48 2.10
C GLN A 32 -4.19 10.94 1.88
N TYR A 33 -3.50 11.65 0.98
CA TYR A 33 -3.88 13.00 0.57
C TYR A 33 -5.25 13.05 -0.11
N LEU A 34 -5.51 12.13 -1.05
CA LEU A 34 -6.78 12.04 -1.76
C LEU A 34 -7.94 11.65 -0.82
N TYR A 35 -7.67 10.81 0.17
CA TYR A 35 -8.63 10.43 1.20
C TYR A 35 -9.09 11.64 2.00
N ASN A 36 -8.16 12.43 2.56
CA ASN A 36 -8.52 13.64 3.31
C ASN A 36 -9.19 14.71 2.45
N SER A 37 -8.78 14.84 1.19
CA SER A 37 -9.37 15.81 0.27
C SER A 37 -10.66 15.32 -0.40
N GLN A 38 -11.21 14.16 0.01
CA GLN A 38 -12.45 13.57 -0.50
C GLN A 38 -12.45 13.29 -2.02
N HIS A 39 -11.28 13.13 -2.62
CA HIS A 39 -11.14 12.78 -4.04
C HIS A 39 -11.07 11.26 -4.24
N LEU A 40 -12.04 10.53 -3.70
CA LEU A 40 -12.03 9.07 -3.62
C LEU A 40 -12.04 8.40 -5.01
N ASP A 41 -12.70 9.00 -6.00
CA ASP A 41 -12.66 8.54 -7.39
C ASP A 41 -11.24 8.50 -7.97
N LYS A 42 -10.38 9.44 -7.57
CA LYS A 42 -8.98 9.45 -8.02
C LYS A 42 -8.22 8.28 -7.41
N ILE A 43 -8.51 7.91 -6.16
CA ILE A 43 -7.93 6.70 -5.54
C ILE A 43 -8.33 5.47 -6.35
N TYR A 44 -9.62 5.35 -6.70
CA TYR A 44 -10.10 4.24 -7.51
C TYR A 44 -9.40 4.18 -8.88
N ASN A 45 -9.22 5.33 -9.54
CA ASN A 45 -8.56 5.38 -10.85
C ASN A 45 -7.06 5.02 -10.81
N GLU A 46 -6.41 5.12 -9.64
CA GLU A 46 -5.03 4.68 -9.41
C GLU A 46 -4.92 3.16 -9.14
N SER A 47 -6.06 2.44 -9.07
CA SER A 47 -6.08 0.99 -8.89
C SER A 47 -5.88 0.22 -10.20
N CYS A 48 -5.42 -1.01 -10.09
CA CYS A 48 -5.17 -1.88 -11.22
C CYS A 48 -6.49 -2.36 -11.87
N ASP A 49 -6.45 -2.73 -13.14
CA ASP A 49 -7.64 -3.18 -13.89
C ASP A 49 -8.33 -4.39 -13.22
N ASP A 50 -7.56 -5.30 -12.62
CA ASP A 50 -8.08 -6.46 -11.87
C ASP A 50 -8.83 -6.05 -10.60
N PHE A 51 -8.33 -5.05 -9.87
CA PHE A 51 -9.05 -4.44 -8.74
C PHE A 51 -10.36 -3.81 -9.20
N GLN A 52 -10.34 -3.03 -10.28
CA GLN A 52 -11.53 -2.34 -10.79
C GLN A 52 -12.59 -3.31 -11.31
N GLN A 53 -12.18 -4.44 -11.87
CA GLN A 53 -13.08 -5.52 -12.28
C GLN A 53 -13.72 -6.24 -11.09
N ALA A 54 -12.95 -6.47 -10.02
CA ALA A 54 -13.41 -7.18 -8.84
C ALA A 54 -14.23 -6.32 -7.88
N THR A 55 -13.98 -5.00 -7.86
CA THR A 55 -14.62 -4.05 -6.95
C THR A 55 -15.31 -2.95 -7.78
N PRO A 56 -16.64 -2.98 -7.90
CA PRO A 56 -17.40 -1.91 -8.54
C PRO A 56 -17.07 -0.56 -7.91
N ARG A 57 -17.02 0.49 -8.74
CA ARG A 57 -16.68 1.85 -8.30
C ARG A 57 -17.55 2.31 -7.12
N ASP A 58 -18.86 2.15 -7.22
CA ASP A 58 -19.79 2.62 -6.18
C ASP A 58 -19.60 1.91 -4.85
N GLU A 59 -19.26 0.61 -4.88
CA GLU A 59 -18.93 -0.16 -3.67
C GLU A 59 -17.63 0.34 -3.02
N PHE A 60 -16.60 0.61 -3.84
CA PHE A 60 -15.37 1.21 -3.35
C PHE A 60 -15.60 2.58 -2.71
N LEU A 61 -16.36 3.46 -3.39
CA LEU A 61 -16.66 4.80 -2.89
C LEU A 61 -17.48 4.71 -1.58
N SER A 62 -18.47 3.83 -1.51
CA SER A 62 -19.26 3.59 -0.30
C SER A 62 -18.38 3.12 0.86
N PHE A 63 -17.46 2.17 0.60
CA PHE A 63 -16.52 1.69 1.61
C PHE A 63 -15.60 2.82 2.12
N MET A 64 -15.05 3.63 1.23
CA MET A 64 -14.14 4.72 1.59
C MET A 64 -14.86 5.87 2.32
N ASN A 65 -16.11 6.16 1.97
CA ASN A 65 -16.95 7.10 2.71
C ASN A 65 -17.25 6.58 4.12
N GLY A 66 -17.67 5.32 4.25
CA GLY A 66 -17.89 4.71 5.56
C GLY A 66 -16.62 4.69 6.43
N LYS A 67 -15.46 4.44 5.81
CA LYS A 67 -14.16 4.56 6.47
C LYS A 67 -13.92 5.97 7.02
N MET A 68 -14.25 7.02 6.26
CA MET A 68 -14.16 8.41 6.70
C MET A 68 -15.13 8.72 7.83
N GLU A 69 -16.37 8.24 7.76
CA GLU A 69 -17.37 8.45 8.81
C GLU A 69 -16.95 7.81 10.15
N VAL A 70 -16.36 6.61 10.10
CA VAL A 70 -15.97 5.85 11.29
C VAL A 70 -14.62 6.30 11.85
N PHE A 71 -13.61 6.45 11.00
CA PHE A 71 -12.23 6.74 11.44
C PHE A 71 -11.89 8.22 11.44
N GLY A 72 -12.59 9.02 10.63
CA GLY A 72 -12.27 10.42 10.40
C GLY A 72 -11.08 10.63 9.47
N GLU A 73 -10.58 11.86 9.47
CA GLU A 73 -9.44 12.28 8.66
C GLU A 73 -8.17 11.51 9.03
N PHE A 74 -7.35 11.21 8.04
CA PHE A 74 -6.01 10.69 8.20
C PHE A 74 -5.12 11.76 8.84
N GLU A 75 -4.31 11.37 9.84
CA GLU A 75 -3.35 12.27 10.49
C GLU A 75 -1.91 11.92 10.10
N HIS A 76 -1.51 10.67 10.31
CA HIS A 76 -0.16 10.19 10.01
C HIS A 76 -0.12 8.67 9.90
N SER A 77 0.98 8.16 9.33
CA SER A 77 1.26 6.73 9.30
C SER A 77 2.73 6.42 9.48
N THR A 78 3.01 5.32 10.16
CA THR A 78 4.37 4.79 10.36
C THR A 78 4.51 3.46 9.62
N LEU A 79 5.48 3.37 8.72
CA LEU A 79 5.79 2.13 8.01
C LEU A 79 6.30 1.07 8.99
N LEU A 80 5.64 -0.08 9.03
CA LEU A 80 6.05 -1.22 9.87
C LEU A 80 6.81 -2.26 9.06
N TYR A 81 6.35 -2.50 7.83
CA TYR A 81 6.92 -3.54 6.97
C TYR A 81 6.85 -3.11 5.51
N SER A 82 7.89 -3.47 4.74
CA SER A 82 7.91 -3.28 3.30
C SER A 82 8.63 -4.44 2.63
N ASN A 83 8.08 -4.95 1.54
CA ASN A 83 8.69 -6.02 0.77
C ASN A 83 8.43 -5.88 -0.74
N VAL A 84 9.35 -6.39 -1.54
CA VAL A 84 9.23 -6.46 -3.00
C VAL A 84 9.34 -7.92 -3.41
N ILE A 85 8.35 -8.40 -4.15
CA ILE A 85 8.29 -9.78 -4.63
C ILE A 85 8.46 -9.75 -6.15
N ASN A 86 9.51 -10.42 -6.63
CA ASN A 86 9.85 -10.58 -8.05
C ASN A 86 9.90 -9.25 -8.84
N SER A 87 10.31 -8.16 -8.18
CA SER A 87 10.37 -6.79 -8.75
C SER A 87 9.08 -6.31 -9.41
N LYS A 88 7.93 -6.87 -9.02
CA LYS A 88 6.61 -6.55 -9.60
C LYS A 88 5.60 -6.16 -8.54
N LYS A 89 5.53 -6.94 -7.46
CA LYS A 89 4.58 -6.74 -6.38
C LYS A 89 5.26 -6.10 -5.19
N ILE A 90 4.75 -4.96 -4.74
CA ILE A 90 5.27 -4.24 -3.58
C ILE A 90 4.21 -4.27 -2.49
N ILE A 91 4.58 -4.71 -1.30
CA ILE A 91 3.71 -4.78 -0.13
C ILE A 91 4.23 -3.79 0.89
N LEU A 92 3.35 -2.91 1.38
CA LEU A 92 3.65 -1.96 2.44
C LEU A 92 2.60 -2.09 3.55
N SER A 93 3.05 -2.29 4.78
CA SER A 93 2.18 -2.31 5.96
C SER A 93 2.49 -1.14 6.87
N TYR A 94 1.45 -0.44 7.30
CA TYR A 94 1.54 0.77 8.11
C TYR A 94 0.72 0.64 9.39
N ARG A 95 1.21 1.25 10.46
CA ARG A 95 0.36 1.75 11.55
C ARG A 95 -0.19 3.09 11.07
N THR A 96 -1.47 3.16 10.77
CA THR A 96 -2.13 4.40 10.34
C THR A 96 -2.98 4.96 11.48
N THR A 97 -2.80 6.24 11.75
CA THR A 97 -3.58 7.00 12.73
C THR A 97 -4.52 7.94 11.98
N TYR A 98 -5.81 7.76 12.25
CA TYR A 98 -6.90 8.65 11.89
C TYR A 98 -7.37 9.40 13.13
N LYS A 99 -8.22 10.41 12.93
CA LYS A 99 -8.82 11.22 14.01
C LYS A 99 -9.40 10.37 15.16
N HIS A 100 -10.08 9.27 14.85
CA HIS A 100 -10.79 8.47 15.86
C HIS A 100 -10.15 7.12 16.17
N TYR A 101 -9.24 6.63 15.32
CA TYR A 101 -8.66 5.29 15.47
C TYR A 101 -7.23 5.21 14.97
N SER A 102 -6.42 4.33 15.57
CA SER A 102 -5.14 3.87 15.03
C SER A 102 -5.18 2.37 14.80
N LEU A 103 -4.86 1.93 13.57
CA LEU A 103 -5.01 0.54 13.13
C LEU A 103 -3.91 0.15 12.12
N ILE A 104 -3.86 -1.13 11.73
CA ILE A 104 -2.92 -1.59 10.70
C ILE A 104 -3.59 -1.55 9.33
N GLU A 105 -2.87 -1.00 8.36
CA GLU A 105 -3.26 -1.02 6.95
C GLU A 105 -2.18 -1.69 6.10
N GLU A 106 -2.61 -2.38 5.06
CA GLU A 106 -1.72 -2.99 4.09
C GLU A 106 -2.09 -2.54 2.67
N PHE A 107 -1.10 -1.97 1.98
CA PHE A 107 -1.20 -1.55 0.61
C PHE A 107 -0.37 -2.49 -0.25
N ILE A 108 -1.02 -3.07 -1.26
CA ILE A 108 -0.38 -3.94 -2.22
C ILE A 108 -0.42 -3.25 -3.58
N TYR A 109 0.74 -2.92 -4.10
CA TYR A 109 0.92 -2.35 -5.41
C TYR A 109 1.49 -3.37 -6.39
N ASN A 110 1.13 -3.22 -7.65
CA ASN A 110 1.67 -3.99 -8.76
C ASN A 110 1.88 -3.09 -9.97
N TYR A 111 2.71 -3.48 -10.92
CA TYR A 111 2.83 -2.78 -12.19
C TYR A 111 1.74 -3.25 -13.15
N ASN A 112 0.97 -2.32 -13.71
CA ASN A 112 0.03 -2.63 -14.79
C ASN A 112 0.78 -2.91 -16.10
N ASN A 113 0.02 -3.26 -17.16
CA ASN A 113 0.58 -3.53 -18.49
C ASN A 113 1.31 -2.34 -19.12
N LYS A 114 1.03 -1.10 -18.66
CA LYS A 114 1.69 0.13 -19.09
C LYS A 114 2.96 0.44 -18.29
N LYS A 115 3.34 -0.44 -17.35
CA LYS A 115 4.46 -0.27 -16.41
C LYS A 115 4.27 0.90 -15.43
N ASP A 116 3.02 1.30 -15.18
CA ASP A 116 2.70 2.22 -14.09
C ASP A 116 2.36 1.41 -12.83
N LEU A 117 2.84 1.87 -11.69
CA LEU A 117 2.49 1.28 -10.41
C LEU A 117 1.04 1.62 -10.04
N CYS A 118 0.21 0.61 -9.83
CA CYS A 118 -1.21 0.72 -9.49
C CYS A 118 -1.55 -0.05 -8.22
N LEU A 119 -2.60 0.38 -7.52
CA LEU A 119 -3.10 -0.29 -6.32
C LEU A 119 -3.80 -1.60 -6.71
N GLN A 120 -3.23 -2.74 -6.33
CA GLN A 120 -3.82 -4.05 -6.60
C GLN A 120 -4.76 -4.48 -5.47
N SER A 121 -4.44 -4.12 -4.23
CA SER A 121 -5.27 -4.47 -3.07
C SER A 121 -5.01 -3.55 -1.90
N PHE A 122 -6.05 -3.31 -1.10
CA PHE A 122 -5.99 -2.53 0.12
C PHE A 122 -6.72 -3.28 1.24
N TYR A 123 -6.06 -3.42 2.39
CA TYR A 123 -6.62 -4.10 3.56
C TYR A 123 -6.51 -3.23 4.80
N ILE A 124 -7.54 -3.31 5.64
CA ILE A 124 -7.62 -2.69 6.96
C ILE A 124 -7.76 -3.83 7.97
N ASP A 125 -6.90 -3.86 8.98
CA ASP A 125 -7.05 -4.77 10.12
C ASP A 125 -7.92 -4.12 11.20
N ASP A 126 -9.23 -4.10 10.96
CA ASP A 126 -10.25 -3.61 11.89
C ASP A 126 -10.62 -4.62 12.99
N SER A 127 -10.24 -5.89 12.81
CA SER A 127 -10.41 -6.97 13.79
C SER A 127 -9.24 -7.13 14.77
N GLY A 128 -8.13 -6.45 14.52
CA GLY A 128 -6.93 -6.47 15.36
C GLY A 128 -6.09 -7.75 15.29
N LYS A 129 -6.21 -8.53 14.20
CA LYS A 129 -5.50 -9.81 14.01
C LYS A 129 -4.00 -9.64 13.76
N ARG A 130 -3.61 -8.54 13.11
CA ARG A 130 -2.23 -8.17 12.77
C ARG A 130 -1.66 -7.12 13.73
N GLY A 131 -2.52 -6.41 14.46
CA GLY A 131 -2.14 -5.64 15.64
C GLY A 131 -3.32 -4.87 16.22
N ASN A 132 -3.21 -4.40 17.47
CA ASN A 132 -4.31 -3.74 18.17
C ASN A 132 -4.94 -2.60 17.36
N VAL A 133 -6.27 -2.56 17.36
CA VAL A 133 -7.07 -1.40 16.96
C VAL A 133 -7.22 -0.51 18.19
N ILE A 134 -6.77 0.73 18.09
CA ILE A 134 -6.75 1.68 19.19
C ILE A 134 -7.80 2.75 18.90
N LYS A 135 -8.85 2.84 19.73
CA LYS A 135 -9.79 3.96 19.67
C LYS A 135 -9.16 5.19 20.30
N LEU A 136 -9.13 6.29 19.57
CA LEU A 136 -8.62 7.59 19.98
C LEU A 136 -9.80 8.45 20.43
N LYS A 137 -9.55 9.31 21.44
CA LYS A 137 -10.58 10.10 22.11
C LYS A 137 -11.07 11.25 21.25
#